data_AF-A0A7R9J231-F1
#
_entry.id   AF-A0A7R9J231-F1
#
_cell.length_a   1.000
_cell.length_b   1.000
_cell.length_c   1.000
_cell.angle_alpha   90.00
_cell.angle_beta   90.00
_cell.angle_gamma   90.00
#
_symmetry.space_group_name_H-M   'P 1'
#
loop_
_entity.id
_entity.type
_entity.pdbx_description
1 polymer ?
#
loop_
_entity_poly.entity_id
_entity_poly.type
_entity_poly.pdbx_seq_one_letter_code
_entity_poly.pdbx_strand_id
1 'polypeptide(L)'
;MAGRVTRGALEGALTTFKDLGKQNPSSLGSLVNLESLELGECSDLPANFPEGTLAKLSKLRRLRLEKVQGGECPTFSYLQVIRTLPELVQLELVNFDVKPGFDEELALCTQLTKLLIIPTYVTQSATSNRMVMNGIGHLQERLTHFVWGVTHELLRVTELFVVQCEGKSGRTGVKRTDKKENSIPVLKPVPGDPDSLADDRAAASSDNEEGGGSPDTSPRDEDLKSAIEGMKPPPGTPPQVEIVPLPKLQRILAAALPHTKIKILKIPYHATWRQYLTDKDV
;
A
#
# COMPACT_ATOMS: atom_id res chain seq x y z
N MET A 1 -12.05 36.56 -32.04
CA MET A 1 -10.99 35.74 -31.41
C MET A 1 -11.32 35.63 -29.92
N ALA A 2 -11.97 34.53 -29.52
CA ALA A 2 -12.33 34.29 -28.13
C ALA A 2 -11.11 33.72 -27.40
N GLY A 3 -10.59 34.46 -26.42
CA GLY A 3 -9.53 33.98 -25.53
C GLY A 3 -10.05 32.85 -24.65
N ARG A 4 -9.44 31.67 -24.78
CA ARG A 4 -9.60 30.57 -23.80
C ARG A 4 -9.02 31.05 -22.47
N VAL A 5 -9.90 31.42 -21.55
CA VAL A 5 -9.55 31.54 -20.13
C VAL A 5 -9.41 30.12 -19.60
N THR A 6 -8.18 29.63 -19.46
CA THR A 6 -7.90 28.44 -18.66
C THR A 6 -8.18 28.80 -17.21
N ARG A 7 -9.25 28.23 -16.62
CA ARG A 7 -9.48 28.28 -15.17
C ARG A 7 -8.27 27.63 -14.50
N GLY A 8 -7.49 28.40 -13.75
CA GLY A 8 -6.46 27.83 -12.87
C GLY A 8 -7.13 27.04 -11.75
N ALA A 9 -6.61 25.85 -11.43
CA ALA A 9 -7.06 25.08 -10.27
C ALA A 9 -6.77 25.87 -8.98
N LEU A 10 -7.69 25.80 -8.00
CA LEU A 10 -7.44 26.33 -6.66
C LEU A 10 -6.56 25.34 -5.90
N GLU A 11 -5.29 25.70 -5.71
CA GLU A 11 -4.28 24.87 -5.06
C GLU A 11 -3.90 25.45 -3.69
N GLY A 12 -3.72 24.58 -2.69
CA GLY A 12 -3.22 24.93 -1.37
C GLY A 12 -2.19 23.90 -0.89
N ALA A 13 -1.01 24.36 -0.49
CA ALA A 13 0.04 23.52 0.08
C ALA A 13 0.45 24.06 1.45
N LEU A 14 0.31 23.23 2.49
CA LEU A 14 0.68 23.53 3.87
C LEU A 14 1.69 22.48 4.38
N THR A 15 2.74 22.23 3.59
CA THR A 15 3.75 21.20 3.88
C THR A 15 4.89 21.69 4.79
N THR A 16 5.04 23.01 4.97
CA THR A 16 6.12 23.62 5.78
C THR A 16 5.64 24.22 7.10
N PHE A 17 4.35 24.20 7.39
CA PHE A 17 3.79 24.79 8.62
C PHE A 17 3.97 23.84 9.79
N LYS A 18 4.92 24.17 10.68
CA LYS A 18 5.01 23.53 11.99
C LYS A 18 3.79 23.90 12.82
N ASP A 19 3.34 22.97 13.66
CA ASP A 19 2.24 23.19 14.59
C ASP A 19 0.89 23.53 13.92
N LEU A 20 0.63 23.06 12.69
CA LEU A 20 -0.64 23.31 12.00
C LEU A 20 -1.85 22.88 12.84
N GLY A 21 -1.72 21.80 13.61
CA GLY A 21 -2.73 21.37 14.57
C GLY A 21 -3.08 22.40 15.64
N LYS A 22 -2.13 23.29 16.00
CA LYS A 22 -2.32 24.37 16.97
C LYS A 22 -2.91 25.64 16.34
N GLN A 23 -2.91 25.75 15.01
CA GLN A 23 -3.31 26.95 14.25
C GLN A 23 -4.75 26.87 13.71
N ASN A 24 -5.66 26.28 14.50
CA ASN A 24 -7.06 26.08 14.14
C ASN A 24 -7.28 25.51 12.71
N PRO A 25 -6.91 24.24 12.47
CA PRO A 25 -6.97 23.64 11.14
C PRO A 25 -8.40 23.55 10.57
N SER A 26 -9.44 23.77 11.37
CA SER A 26 -10.85 23.72 10.95
C SER A 26 -11.21 24.76 9.89
N SER A 27 -10.50 25.90 9.82
CA SER A 27 -10.71 26.93 8.81
C SER A 27 -10.48 26.41 7.38
N LEU A 28 -9.64 25.38 7.19
CA LEU A 28 -9.46 24.74 5.89
C LEU A 28 -10.76 24.20 5.31
N GLY A 29 -11.66 23.71 6.17
CA GLY A 29 -12.95 23.15 5.75
C GLY A 29 -13.91 24.20 5.14
N SER A 30 -13.59 25.49 5.24
CA SER A 30 -14.33 26.56 4.55
C SER A 30 -13.94 26.72 3.09
N LEU A 31 -12.79 26.17 2.68
CA LEU A 31 -12.25 26.26 1.31
C LEU A 31 -12.91 25.22 0.39
N VAL A 32 -14.23 25.20 0.31
CA VAL A 32 -15.02 24.15 -0.39
C VAL A 32 -14.75 24.05 -1.90
N ASN A 33 -14.13 25.07 -2.50
CA ASN A 33 -13.74 25.08 -3.92
C ASN A 33 -12.29 24.61 -4.13
N LEU A 34 -11.57 24.20 -3.08
CA LEU A 34 -10.19 23.75 -3.18
C LEU A 34 -10.10 22.44 -3.98
N GLU A 35 -9.25 22.41 -5.01
CA GLU A 35 -9.08 21.24 -5.87
C GLU A 35 -7.83 20.43 -5.54
N SER A 36 -6.82 21.06 -4.92
CA SER A 36 -5.56 20.42 -4.55
C SER A 36 -5.17 20.82 -3.14
N LEU A 37 -4.93 19.84 -2.27
CA LEU A 37 -4.51 20.04 -0.90
C LEU A 37 -3.31 19.18 -0.56
N GLU A 38 -2.27 19.81 -0.02
CA GLU A 38 -1.12 19.12 0.57
C GLU A 38 -0.98 19.49 2.04
N LEU A 39 -0.95 18.49 2.91
CA LEU A 39 -0.76 18.67 4.35
C LEU A 39 0.52 17.96 4.80
N GLY A 40 1.43 18.73 5.38
CA GLY A 40 2.59 18.22 6.12
C GLY A 40 2.21 17.85 7.55
N GLU A 41 3.03 17.00 8.20
CA GLU A 41 2.96 16.69 9.64
C GLU A 41 1.54 16.35 10.14
N CYS A 42 0.81 15.48 9.44
CA CYS A 42 -0.57 15.15 9.78
C CYS A 42 -0.74 14.46 11.15
N SER A 43 0.34 13.96 11.77
CA SER A 43 0.37 13.47 13.15
C SER A 43 -0.02 14.51 14.19
N ASP A 44 0.17 15.80 13.88
CA ASP A 44 -0.09 16.91 14.81
C ASP A 44 -1.54 17.41 14.70
N LEU A 45 -2.31 16.93 13.72
CA LEU A 45 -3.69 17.36 13.49
C LEU A 45 -4.65 16.73 14.50
N PRO A 46 -5.74 17.43 14.88
CA PRO A 46 -6.77 16.87 15.74
C PRO A 46 -7.35 15.56 15.18
N ALA A 47 -7.69 14.62 16.06
CA ALA A 47 -8.22 13.31 15.65
C ALA A 47 -9.48 13.41 14.77
N ASN A 48 -10.32 14.43 14.99
CA ASN A 48 -11.53 14.71 14.21
C ASN A 48 -11.28 15.56 12.96
N PHE A 49 -10.03 15.84 12.61
CA PHE A 49 -9.70 16.62 11.42
C PHE A 49 -10.26 16.00 10.12
N PRO A 50 -10.16 14.67 9.88
CA PRO A 50 -10.71 14.06 8.68
C PRO A 50 -12.20 14.35 8.51
N GLU A 51 -13.02 14.02 9.51
CA GLU A 51 -14.48 14.13 9.43
C GLU A 51 -14.95 15.58 9.57
N GLY A 52 -14.30 16.36 10.43
CA GLY A 52 -14.69 17.74 10.74
C GLY A 52 -14.22 18.77 9.71
N THR A 53 -13.18 18.47 8.94
CA THR A 53 -12.53 19.42 8.04
C THR A 53 -12.35 18.88 6.63
N LEU A 54 -11.64 17.75 6.47
CA LEU A 54 -11.32 17.20 5.14
C LEU A 54 -12.58 16.81 4.36
N ALA A 55 -13.58 16.22 5.04
CA ALA A 55 -14.85 15.81 4.42
C ALA A 55 -15.65 16.95 3.77
N LYS A 56 -15.37 18.21 4.11
CA LYS A 56 -16.05 19.39 3.54
C LYS A 56 -15.50 19.80 2.17
N LEU A 57 -14.33 19.31 1.78
CA LEU A 57 -13.64 19.70 0.55
C LEU A 57 -14.17 18.90 -0.66
N SER A 58 -15.42 19.13 -1.03
CA SER A 58 -16.13 18.33 -2.04
C SER A 58 -15.60 18.47 -3.47
N LYS A 59 -14.83 19.53 -3.75
CA LYS A 59 -14.14 19.75 -5.04
C LYS A 59 -12.70 19.24 -5.06
N LEU A 60 -12.24 18.58 -4.00
CA LEU A 60 -10.87 18.13 -3.90
C LEU A 60 -10.59 17.01 -4.89
N ARG A 61 -9.62 17.23 -5.79
CA ARG A 61 -9.19 16.30 -6.84
C ARG A 61 -7.85 15.66 -6.54
N ARG A 62 -6.98 16.36 -5.83
CA ARG A 62 -5.67 15.88 -5.40
C ARG A 62 -5.49 16.11 -3.90
N LEU A 63 -5.09 15.06 -3.20
CA LEU A 63 -4.80 15.11 -1.78
C LEU A 63 -3.43 14.47 -1.52
N ARG A 64 -2.59 15.19 -0.79
CA ARG A 64 -1.33 14.70 -0.25
C ARG A 64 -1.35 14.80 1.27
N LEU A 65 -1.04 13.69 1.93
CA LEU A 65 -0.91 13.59 3.37
C LEU A 65 0.50 13.10 3.71
N GLU A 66 1.23 13.88 4.50
CA GLU A 66 2.54 13.48 5.00
C GLU A 66 2.50 13.16 6.48
N LYS A 67 3.24 12.13 6.90
CA LYS A 67 3.43 11.75 8.32
C LYS A 67 2.13 11.51 9.07
N VAL A 68 1.19 10.82 8.44
CA VAL A 68 0.04 10.22 9.14
C VAL A 68 0.55 8.97 9.86
N GLN A 69 1.11 9.17 11.05
CA GLN A 69 1.80 8.13 11.82
C GLN A 69 1.66 8.33 13.33
N GLY A 70 1.83 7.25 14.08
CA GLY A 70 1.78 7.26 15.56
C GLY A 70 0.56 6.55 16.14
N GLY A 71 0.61 6.29 17.44
CA GLY A 71 -0.41 5.49 18.15
C GLY A 71 -1.81 6.10 18.09
N GLU A 72 -1.91 7.41 18.28
CA GLU A 72 -3.19 8.16 18.31
C GLU A 72 -3.59 8.73 16.94
N CYS A 73 -2.76 8.55 15.90
CA CYS A 73 -3.06 9.10 14.59
C CYS A 73 -4.24 8.35 13.94
N PRO A 74 -5.29 9.05 13.48
CA PRO A 74 -6.53 8.45 13.02
C PRO A 74 -6.41 7.97 11.55
N THR A 75 -5.48 7.06 11.29
CA THR A 75 -5.14 6.55 9.95
C THR A 75 -6.38 6.10 9.16
N PHE A 76 -7.29 5.34 9.79
CA PHE A 76 -8.49 4.84 9.13
C PHE A 76 -9.52 5.94 8.85
N SER A 77 -9.68 6.91 9.76
CA SER A 77 -10.56 8.07 9.53
C SER A 77 -10.19 8.83 8.25
N TYR A 78 -8.90 8.99 7.96
CA TYR A 78 -8.46 9.59 6.71
C TYR A 78 -8.95 8.81 5.49
N LEU A 79 -8.75 7.49 5.45
CA LEU A 79 -9.21 6.66 4.32
C LEU A 79 -10.74 6.61 4.21
N GLN A 80 -11.44 6.53 5.35
CA GLN A 80 -12.90 6.54 5.42
C GLN A 80 -13.52 7.85 4.94
N VAL A 81 -12.82 8.97 5.09
CA VAL A 81 -13.23 10.26 4.50
C VAL A 81 -12.81 10.34 3.05
N ILE A 82 -11.60 9.89 2.70
CA ILE A 82 -11.11 9.89 1.32
C ILE A 82 -12.09 9.17 0.39
N ARG A 83 -12.60 7.99 0.76
CA ARG A 83 -13.59 7.24 -0.04
C ARG A 83 -14.90 7.99 -0.29
N THR A 84 -15.24 9.01 0.51
CA THR A 84 -16.47 9.81 0.34
C THR A 84 -16.25 11.08 -0.50
N LEU A 85 -15.00 11.44 -0.83
CA LEU A 85 -14.68 12.60 -1.64
C LEU A 85 -14.92 12.29 -3.14
N PRO A 86 -15.97 12.86 -3.76
CA PRO A 86 -16.47 12.37 -5.05
C PRO A 86 -15.57 12.73 -6.24
N GLU A 87 -14.80 13.82 -6.14
CA GLU A 87 -13.93 14.29 -7.22
C GLU A 87 -12.45 13.89 -7.02
N LEU A 88 -12.11 13.22 -5.92
CA LEU A 88 -10.73 12.89 -5.59
C LEU A 88 -10.21 11.78 -6.50
N VAL A 89 -9.19 12.08 -7.30
CA VAL A 89 -8.64 11.14 -8.29
C VAL A 89 -7.16 10.83 -8.09
N GLN A 90 -6.46 11.67 -7.32
CA GLN A 90 -5.04 11.51 -7.01
C GLN A 90 -4.83 11.57 -5.49
N LEU A 91 -4.17 10.53 -4.96
CA LEU A 91 -3.83 10.41 -3.56
C LEU A 91 -2.32 10.16 -3.40
N GLU A 92 -1.71 10.91 -2.49
CA GLU A 92 -0.31 10.75 -2.12
C GLU A 92 -0.19 10.56 -0.61
N LEU A 93 0.26 9.38 -0.20
CA LEU A 93 0.43 8.98 1.19
C LEU A 93 1.93 8.86 1.48
N VAL A 94 2.52 9.88 2.09
CA VAL A 94 3.97 9.96 2.30
C VAL A 94 4.34 9.81 3.75
N ASN A 95 5.26 8.89 4.05
CA ASN A 95 5.56 8.46 5.42
C ASN A 95 4.25 8.11 6.15
N PHE A 96 3.43 7.27 5.51
CA PHE A 96 2.11 6.88 5.99
C PHE A 96 2.19 5.57 6.77
N ASP A 97 1.50 5.49 7.90
CA ASP A 97 1.49 4.29 8.74
C ASP A 97 0.50 3.25 8.20
N VAL A 98 1.00 2.06 7.86
CA VAL A 98 0.21 0.96 7.30
C VAL A 98 -0.06 -0.06 8.41
N LYS A 99 -1.27 0.00 8.98
CA LYS A 99 -1.76 -0.83 10.09
C LYS A 99 -2.74 -1.91 9.60
N PRO A 100 -3.01 -2.96 10.40
CA PRO A 100 -4.03 -3.97 10.05
C PRO A 100 -5.39 -3.39 9.69
N GLY A 101 -5.93 -3.74 8.52
CA GLY A 101 -7.15 -3.17 7.95
C GLY A 101 -6.91 -2.05 6.93
N PHE A 102 -5.65 -1.65 6.70
CA PHE A 102 -5.32 -0.62 5.70
C PHE A 102 -5.74 -1.03 4.28
N ASP A 103 -5.52 -2.28 3.90
CA ASP A 103 -5.89 -2.82 2.60
C ASP A 103 -7.40 -2.80 2.37
N GLU A 104 -8.18 -3.16 3.40
CA GLU A 104 -9.64 -3.13 3.37
C GLU A 104 -10.18 -1.71 3.15
N GLU A 105 -9.66 -0.71 3.87
CA GLU A 105 -10.10 0.68 3.71
C GLU A 105 -9.60 1.32 2.40
N LEU A 106 -8.37 1.00 1.98
CA LEU A 106 -7.85 1.48 0.69
C LEU A 106 -8.65 0.90 -0.48
N ALA A 107 -9.06 -0.37 -0.41
CA ALA A 107 -9.88 -1.02 -1.43
C ALA A 107 -11.23 -0.32 -1.68
N LEU A 108 -11.76 0.40 -0.69
CA LEU A 108 -13.00 1.17 -0.81
C LEU A 108 -12.80 2.51 -1.52
N CYS A 109 -11.57 2.97 -1.74
CA CYS A 109 -11.24 4.22 -2.42
C CYS A 109 -11.24 4.05 -3.95
N THR A 110 -12.33 3.51 -4.50
CA THR A 110 -12.44 3.07 -5.90
C THR A 110 -12.37 4.21 -6.92
N GLN A 111 -12.59 5.45 -6.49
CA GLN A 111 -12.51 6.63 -7.35
C GLN A 111 -11.07 6.98 -7.78
N LEU A 112 -10.07 6.47 -7.05
CA LEU A 112 -8.67 6.81 -7.28
C LEU A 112 -8.16 6.29 -8.64
N THR A 113 -7.44 7.16 -9.33
CA THR A 113 -6.79 6.84 -10.62
C THR A 113 -5.27 6.94 -10.53
N LYS A 114 -4.74 7.70 -9.56
CA LYS A 114 -3.31 7.84 -9.31
C LYS A 114 -3.04 7.70 -7.82
N LEU A 115 -2.10 6.83 -7.47
CA LEU A 115 -1.69 6.61 -6.08
C LEU A 115 -0.17 6.64 -5.96
N LEU A 116 0.34 7.44 -5.03
CA LEU A 116 1.69 7.32 -4.51
C LEU A 116 1.63 6.93 -3.05
N ILE A 117 2.42 5.93 -2.68
CA ILE A 117 2.54 5.50 -1.29
C ILE A 117 4.00 5.32 -0.90
N ILE A 118 4.37 5.88 0.24
CA ILE A 118 5.65 5.70 0.90
C ILE A 118 5.36 5.30 2.35
N PRO A 119 5.28 4.00 2.66
CA PRO A 119 4.97 3.54 4.00
C PRO A 119 6.07 3.90 5.00
N THR A 120 5.69 4.05 6.27
CA THR A 120 6.66 3.93 7.37
C THR A 120 6.79 2.49 7.83
N TYR A 121 8.02 2.06 8.03
CA TYR A 121 8.36 0.70 8.45
C TYR A 121 8.89 0.71 9.88
N VAL A 122 7.98 0.83 10.86
CA VAL A 122 8.36 0.84 12.29
C VAL A 122 8.47 -0.58 12.82
N THR A 123 7.44 -1.41 12.61
CA THR A 123 7.44 -2.85 12.89
C THR A 123 6.66 -3.57 11.78
N GLN A 124 7.01 -4.82 11.48
CA GLN A 124 6.24 -5.67 10.55
C GLN A 124 6.21 -5.21 9.08
N SER A 125 7.36 -4.84 8.50
CA SER A 125 7.42 -4.40 7.09
C SER A 125 6.87 -5.42 6.08
N ALA A 126 7.02 -6.73 6.35
CA ALA A 126 6.42 -7.79 5.53
C ALA A 126 4.89 -7.69 5.47
N THR A 127 4.27 -7.41 6.62
CA THR A 127 2.83 -7.25 6.76
C THR A 127 2.35 -5.98 6.05
N SER A 128 3.04 -4.86 6.28
CA SER A 128 2.72 -3.59 5.60
C SER A 128 2.82 -3.72 4.08
N ASN A 129 3.87 -4.36 3.56
CA ASN A 129 4.04 -4.56 2.13
C ASN A 129 2.93 -5.43 1.54
N ARG A 130 2.51 -6.50 2.25
CA ARG A 130 1.36 -7.32 1.83
C ARG A 130 0.07 -6.50 1.78
N MET A 131 -0.20 -5.66 2.78
CA MET A 131 -1.38 -4.79 2.79
C MET A 131 -1.37 -3.78 1.65
N VAL A 132 -0.22 -3.17 1.35
CA VAL A 132 -0.11 -2.27 0.19
C VAL A 132 -0.45 -3.02 -1.11
N MET A 133 0.11 -4.22 -1.30
CA MET A 133 -0.15 -5.04 -2.50
C MET A 133 -1.61 -5.49 -2.62
N ASN A 134 -2.24 -5.91 -1.51
CA ASN A 134 -3.66 -6.27 -1.50
C ASN A 134 -4.55 -5.07 -1.83
N GLY A 135 -4.34 -3.96 -1.14
CA GLY A 135 -5.18 -2.76 -1.28
C GLY A 135 -5.18 -2.22 -2.70
N ILE A 136 -4.01 -2.13 -3.36
CA ILE A 136 -3.94 -1.66 -4.75
C ILE A 136 -4.51 -2.67 -5.75
N GLY A 137 -4.47 -3.98 -5.44
CA GLY A 137 -5.09 -5.01 -6.27
C GLY A 137 -6.60 -4.82 -6.42
N HIS A 138 -7.27 -4.32 -5.37
CA HIS A 138 -8.69 -3.95 -5.45
C HIS A 138 -8.98 -2.69 -6.27
N LEU A 139 -7.96 -1.86 -6.54
CA LEU A 139 -8.08 -0.64 -7.35
C LEU A 139 -7.74 -0.86 -8.83
N GLN A 140 -7.41 -2.10 -9.23
CA GLN A 140 -6.88 -2.43 -10.56
C GLN A 140 -7.73 -1.96 -11.75
N GLU A 141 -9.05 -1.86 -11.59
CA GLU A 141 -9.96 -1.45 -12.68
C GLU A 141 -9.83 0.03 -13.05
N ARG A 142 -9.39 0.87 -12.09
CA ARG A 142 -9.37 2.34 -12.25
C ARG A 142 -8.00 2.96 -12.04
N LEU A 143 -7.11 2.28 -11.34
CA LEU A 143 -5.77 2.78 -11.07
C LEU A 143 -4.96 2.80 -12.36
N THR A 144 -4.61 3.99 -12.82
CA THR A 144 -3.81 4.21 -14.04
C THR A 144 -2.33 4.46 -13.72
N HIS A 145 -2.04 4.97 -12.53
CA HIS A 145 -0.69 5.31 -12.08
C HIS A 145 -0.47 4.84 -10.65
N PHE A 146 0.59 4.07 -10.44
CA PHE A 146 0.99 3.62 -9.11
C PHE A 146 2.49 3.86 -8.89
N VAL A 147 2.81 4.62 -7.85
CA VAL A 147 4.19 4.87 -7.42
C VAL A 147 4.39 4.37 -6.00
N TRP A 148 5.30 3.41 -5.84
CA TRP A 148 5.68 2.90 -4.53
C TRP A 148 7.07 3.39 -4.16
N GLY A 149 7.17 4.26 -3.15
CA GLY A 149 8.44 4.62 -2.56
C GLY A 149 8.92 3.58 -1.55
N VAL A 150 10.07 2.99 -1.84
CA VAL A 150 10.80 2.07 -0.98
C VAL A 150 12.01 2.79 -0.42
N THR A 151 12.13 2.84 0.90
CA THR A 151 13.21 3.58 1.54
C THR A 151 14.53 2.80 1.51
N HIS A 152 15.66 3.50 1.36
CA HIS A 152 16.98 2.86 1.46
C HIS A 152 17.19 2.15 2.80
N GLU A 153 16.59 2.69 3.86
CA GLU A 153 16.58 2.14 5.20
C GLU A 153 15.91 0.77 5.24
N LEU A 154 14.73 0.60 4.62
CA LEU A 154 14.08 -0.71 4.49
C LEU A 154 14.97 -1.69 3.73
N LEU A 155 15.51 -1.27 2.57
CA LEU A 155 16.36 -2.12 1.74
C LEU A 155 17.58 -2.62 2.51
N ARG A 156 18.21 -1.74 3.30
CA ARG A 156 19.36 -2.07 4.13
C ARG A 156 19.01 -3.04 5.26
N VAL A 157 17.88 -2.82 5.95
CA VAL A 157 17.41 -3.74 7.00
C VAL A 157 17.10 -5.12 6.41
N THR A 158 16.51 -5.16 5.21
CA THR A 158 16.21 -6.41 4.50
C THR A 158 17.49 -7.16 4.13
N GLU A 159 18.50 -6.45 3.61
CA GLU A 159 19.81 -7.04 3.32
C GLU A 159 20.44 -7.64 4.59
N LEU A 160 20.43 -6.90 5.70
CA LEU A 160 20.98 -7.38 6.96
C LEU A 160 20.25 -8.62 7.48
N PHE A 161 18.93 -8.68 7.34
CA PHE A 161 18.13 -9.85 7.70
C PHE A 161 18.54 -11.10 6.91
N VAL A 162 18.70 -10.98 5.59
CA VAL A 162 19.15 -12.09 4.73
C VAL A 162 20.50 -12.61 5.17
N VAL A 163 21.48 -11.71 5.38
CA VAL A 163 22.83 -12.09 5.84
C VAL A 163 22.79 -12.82 7.19
N GLN A 164 21.95 -12.36 8.12
CA GLN A 164 21.79 -13.01 9.44
C GLN A 164 21.17 -14.39 9.33
N CYS A 165 20.20 -14.59 8.44
CA CYS A 165 19.60 -15.91 8.19
C CYS A 165 20.61 -16.88 7.59
N GLU A 166 21.38 -16.45 6.57
CA GLU A 166 22.40 -17.28 5.92
C GLU A 166 23.53 -17.68 6.90
N GLY A 167 23.97 -16.75 7.74
CA GLY A 167 25.01 -17.01 8.75
C GLY A 167 24.59 -18.02 9.83
N LYS A 168 23.29 -18.14 10.12
CA LYS A 168 22.73 -19.13 11.06
C LYS A 168 22.55 -20.51 10.43
N SER A 169 22.33 -20.58 9.11
CA SER A 169 22.06 -21.84 8.41
C SER A 169 23.32 -22.62 7.99
N GLY A 170 24.54 -22.15 8.29
CA GLY A 170 25.79 -22.88 8.02
C GLY A 170 26.07 -23.16 6.53
N ARG A 171 25.27 -22.61 5.61
CA ARG A 171 25.41 -22.77 4.16
C ARG A 171 26.58 -21.93 3.64
N THR A 172 27.78 -22.46 3.87
CA THR A 172 29.04 -21.99 3.29
C THR A 172 29.08 -22.40 1.81
N GLY A 173 28.53 -21.59 0.90
CA GLY A 173 28.66 -21.95 -0.51
C GLY A 173 27.95 -21.12 -1.58
N VAL A 174 27.08 -20.16 -1.23
CA VAL A 174 26.53 -19.29 -2.28
C VAL A 174 27.58 -18.23 -2.62
N LYS A 175 28.27 -18.42 -3.75
CA LYS A 175 29.07 -17.37 -4.39
C LYS A 175 28.17 -16.15 -4.53
N ARG A 176 28.48 -15.08 -3.80
CA ARG A 176 27.91 -13.76 -4.05
C ARG A 176 28.08 -13.47 -5.53
N THR A 177 26.99 -13.48 -6.28
CA THR A 177 26.98 -12.73 -7.53
C THR A 177 27.07 -11.28 -7.10
N ASP A 178 28.03 -10.52 -7.64
CA ASP A 178 28.31 -9.13 -7.24
C ASP A 178 27.14 -8.16 -7.49
N LYS A 179 25.98 -8.65 -7.96
CA LYS A 179 24.73 -7.91 -8.00
C LYS A 179 23.97 -8.08 -6.68
N LYS A 180 24.22 -7.16 -5.75
CA LYS A 180 23.26 -6.85 -4.68
C LYS A 180 21.95 -6.38 -5.31
N GLU A 181 21.01 -7.29 -5.48
CA GLU A 181 19.66 -6.93 -5.91
C GLU A 181 18.90 -6.36 -4.70
N ASN A 182 18.31 -5.18 -4.85
CA ASN A 182 17.50 -4.58 -3.78
C ASN A 182 16.22 -5.41 -3.62
N SER A 183 15.86 -5.74 -2.39
CA SER A 183 14.72 -6.60 -2.06
C SER A 183 13.94 -6.04 -0.87
N ILE A 184 12.66 -6.43 -0.76
CA ILE A 184 11.80 -6.12 0.38
C ILE A 184 11.19 -7.41 0.95
N PRO A 185 10.88 -7.46 2.26
CA PRO A 185 10.16 -8.58 2.84
C PRO A 185 8.67 -8.46 2.54
N VAL A 186 7.99 -9.58 2.26
CA VAL A 186 6.53 -9.66 2.07
C VAL A 186 6.04 -10.94 2.75
N LEU A 187 4.84 -10.91 3.35
CA LEU A 187 4.23 -12.13 3.89
C LEU A 187 3.78 -13.07 2.76
N LYS A 188 3.98 -14.38 2.96
CA LYS A 188 3.40 -15.43 2.10
C LYS A 188 1.90 -15.63 2.39
N PRO A 189 1.11 -16.04 1.38
CA PRO A 189 1.47 -16.01 -0.04
C PRO A 189 1.62 -14.56 -0.52
N VAL A 190 2.59 -14.34 -1.43
CA VAL A 190 2.86 -13.01 -1.98
C VAL A 190 1.70 -12.63 -2.91
N PRO A 191 0.96 -11.53 -2.63
CA PRO A 191 -0.22 -11.18 -3.43
C PRO A 191 0.12 -10.98 -4.91
N GLY A 192 -0.64 -11.61 -5.80
CA GLY A 192 -0.44 -11.53 -7.24
C GLY A 192 0.74 -12.33 -7.79
N ASP A 193 1.49 -13.06 -6.96
CA ASP A 193 2.54 -13.97 -7.41
C ASP A 193 1.97 -15.38 -7.63
N PRO A 194 1.85 -15.86 -8.90
CA PRO A 194 1.30 -17.18 -9.19
C PRO A 194 2.14 -18.32 -8.60
N ASP A 195 3.45 -18.12 -8.41
CA ASP A 195 4.35 -19.14 -7.89
C ASP A 195 4.25 -19.28 -6.36
N SER A 196 3.66 -18.29 -5.67
CA SER A 196 3.59 -18.26 -4.21
C SER A 196 2.63 -19.30 -3.61
N LEU A 197 1.70 -19.83 -4.42
CA LEU A 197 0.75 -20.86 -4.02
C LEU A 197 1.28 -22.29 -4.24
N ALA A 198 2.44 -22.45 -4.90
CA ALA A 198 2.98 -23.76 -5.26
C ALA A 198 3.76 -24.44 -4.11
N ASP A 199 4.32 -23.66 -3.17
CA ASP A 199 5.13 -24.18 -2.06
C ASP A 199 4.32 -24.99 -1.03
N ASP A 200 3.03 -24.71 -0.86
CA ASP A 200 2.18 -25.44 0.11
C ASP A 200 1.79 -26.85 -0.37
N ARG A 201 1.82 -27.11 -1.69
CA ARG A 201 1.51 -28.44 -2.25
C ARG A 201 2.62 -29.47 -2.04
N ALA A 202 3.86 -29.03 -1.82
CA ALA A 202 5.00 -29.92 -1.61
C ALA A 202 5.13 -30.39 -0.14
N ALA A 203 4.43 -29.77 0.80
CA ALA A 203 4.47 -30.13 2.23
C ALA A 203 3.36 -31.12 2.65
N ALA A 204 2.41 -31.42 1.76
CA ALA A 204 1.26 -32.28 2.07
C ALA A 204 1.38 -33.73 1.54
N SER A 205 2.53 -34.15 1.01
CA SER A 205 2.75 -35.54 0.58
C SER A 205 3.64 -36.32 1.56
N SER A 206 3.09 -36.69 2.71
CA SER A 206 3.49 -37.89 3.44
C SER A 206 2.28 -38.48 4.17
N ASP A 207 1.93 -39.70 3.73
CA ASP A 207 1.19 -40.77 4.41
C ASP A 207 -0.32 -40.58 4.67
N ASN A 208 -1.16 -41.14 3.80
CA ASN A 208 -1.75 -42.48 4.03
C ASN A 208 -2.74 -42.88 2.92
N GLU A 209 -2.60 -44.11 2.44
CA GLU A 209 -3.62 -44.85 1.69
C GLU A 209 -4.75 -45.30 2.62
N GLU A 210 -5.99 -45.17 2.15
CA GLU A 210 -7.00 -46.25 1.99
C GLU A 210 -8.44 -45.71 2.15
N GLY A 211 -9.33 -46.17 1.27
CA GLY A 211 -10.78 -46.18 1.52
C GLY A 211 -11.62 -45.54 0.43
N GLY A 212 -12.21 -46.38 -0.43
CA GLY A 212 -13.04 -45.97 -1.57
C GLY A 212 -14.49 -45.59 -1.23
N GLY A 213 -15.13 -44.91 -2.18
CA GLY A 213 -16.55 -44.60 -2.18
C GLY A 213 -16.93 -43.72 -3.38
N SER A 214 -17.73 -44.27 -4.31
CA SER A 214 -18.21 -43.62 -5.54
C SER A 214 -19.15 -42.42 -5.29
N PRO A 215 -19.35 -41.54 -6.30
CA PRO A 215 -19.93 -40.20 -6.11
C PRO A 215 -21.41 -40.14 -6.51
N ASP A 216 -22.19 -39.31 -5.82
CA ASP A 216 -23.36 -38.66 -6.45
C ASP A 216 -23.78 -37.36 -5.72
N THR A 217 -24.32 -36.45 -6.54
CA THR A 217 -25.13 -35.25 -6.27
C THR A 217 -24.44 -33.87 -6.22
N SER A 218 -25.07 -33.00 -7.02
CA SER A 218 -24.84 -31.61 -7.45
C SER A 218 -24.56 -30.55 -6.36
N PRO A 219 -23.96 -29.40 -6.73
CA PRO A 219 -23.37 -28.44 -5.80
C PRO A 219 -24.43 -27.59 -5.09
N ARG A 220 -24.20 -27.31 -3.81
CA ARG A 220 -25.01 -26.41 -2.97
C ARG A 220 -24.19 -25.17 -2.62
N ASP A 221 -24.87 -24.04 -2.44
CA ASP A 221 -24.34 -22.69 -2.22
C ASP A 221 -23.34 -22.50 -1.04
N GLU A 222 -22.95 -23.56 -0.33
CA GLU A 222 -21.88 -23.54 0.67
C GLU A 222 -20.47 -23.62 0.06
N ASP A 223 -20.35 -24.04 -1.21
CA ASP A 223 -19.08 -24.15 -1.93
C ASP A 223 -18.43 -22.78 -2.24
N LEU A 224 -19.19 -21.69 -2.15
CA LEU A 224 -18.67 -20.33 -2.36
C LEU A 224 -18.06 -19.72 -1.08
N LYS A 225 -18.46 -20.20 0.11
CA LYS A 225 -17.87 -19.77 1.39
C LYS A 225 -16.55 -20.49 1.69
N SER A 226 -16.46 -21.78 1.36
CA SER A 226 -15.24 -22.58 1.53
C SER A 226 -14.10 -22.13 0.60
N ALA A 227 -14.42 -21.57 -0.57
CA ALA A 227 -13.45 -20.97 -1.49
C ALA A 227 -12.75 -19.71 -0.93
N ILE A 228 -13.38 -19.02 0.03
CA ILE A 228 -12.84 -17.81 0.67
C ILE A 228 -12.12 -18.16 1.99
N GLU A 229 -12.58 -19.18 2.72
CA GLU A 229 -11.90 -19.67 3.92
C GLU A 229 -10.60 -20.44 3.65
N GLY A 230 -10.44 -21.03 2.45
CA GLY A 230 -9.21 -21.72 2.03
C GLY A 230 -7.97 -20.85 1.84
N MET A 231 -8.09 -19.52 2.02
CA MET A 231 -6.98 -18.57 1.94
C MET A 231 -6.43 -18.14 3.31
N LYS A 232 -7.00 -18.65 4.40
CA LYS A 232 -6.48 -18.38 5.74
C LYS A 232 -5.47 -19.46 6.13
N PRO A 233 -4.20 -19.12 6.40
CA PRO A 233 -3.24 -20.11 6.87
C PRO A 233 -3.76 -20.77 8.16
N PRO A 234 -3.52 -22.08 8.35
CA PRO A 234 -4.02 -22.81 9.52
C PRO A 234 -3.57 -22.13 10.82
N PRO A 235 -4.45 -22.04 11.84
CA PRO A 235 -4.13 -21.37 13.08
C PRO A 235 -2.94 -22.06 13.77
N GLY A 236 -1.81 -21.36 13.88
CA GLY A 236 -0.63 -21.83 14.62
C GLY A 236 0.67 -21.89 13.84
N THR A 237 0.67 -21.69 12.51
CA THR A 237 1.92 -21.52 11.75
C THR A 237 2.36 -20.05 11.80
N PRO A 238 3.60 -19.73 12.23
CA PRO A 238 4.08 -18.36 12.21
C PRO A 238 4.08 -17.84 10.75
N PRO A 239 3.67 -16.58 10.52
CA PRO A 239 3.63 -16.01 9.17
C PRO A 239 5.00 -16.15 8.50
N GLN A 240 5.05 -16.83 7.35
CA GLN A 240 6.29 -16.98 6.60
C GLN A 240 6.56 -15.70 5.80
N VAL A 241 7.78 -15.18 5.93
CA VAL A 241 8.25 -13.99 5.20
C VAL A 241 9.06 -14.43 3.98
N GLU A 242 8.70 -13.93 2.80
CA GLU A 242 9.47 -14.05 1.58
C GLU A 242 10.26 -12.77 1.30
N ILE A 243 11.51 -12.91 0.85
CA ILE A 243 12.33 -11.79 0.41
C ILE A 243 12.17 -11.64 -1.10
N VAL A 244 11.48 -10.57 -1.51
CA VAL A 244 11.11 -10.33 -2.91
C VAL A 244 12.05 -9.28 -3.52
N PRO A 245 12.85 -9.63 -4.54
CA PRO A 245 13.65 -8.65 -5.28
C PRO A 245 12.76 -7.61 -5.99
N LEU A 246 13.18 -6.35 -6.03
CA LEU A 246 12.40 -5.29 -6.66
C LEU A 246 12.03 -5.58 -8.13
N PRO A 247 12.88 -6.19 -8.97
CA PRO A 247 12.49 -6.61 -10.32
C PRO A 247 11.46 -7.75 -10.37
N LYS A 248 11.42 -8.62 -9.35
CA LYS A 248 10.33 -9.61 -9.19
C LYS A 248 9.04 -8.91 -8.78
N LEU A 249 9.12 -8.00 -7.79
CA LEU A 249 7.98 -7.19 -7.34
C LEU A 249 7.36 -6.38 -8.48
N GLN A 250 8.18 -5.73 -9.31
CA GLN A 250 7.69 -4.98 -10.48
C GLN A 250 6.89 -5.88 -11.44
N ARG A 251 7.34 -7.12 -11.66
CA ARG A 251 6.64 -8.09 -12.52
C ARG A 251 5.32 -8.55 -11.89
N ILE A 252 5.32 -8.87 -10.60
CA ILE A 252 4.11 -9.24 -9.85
C ILE A 252 3.08 -8.11 -9.95
N LEU A 253 3.49 -6.87 -9.67
CA LEU A 253 2.61 -5.71 -9.74
C LEU A 253 2.09 -5.48 -11.17
N ALA A 254 2.94 -5.62 -12.18
CA ALA A 254 2.52 -5.44 -13.59
C ALA A 254 1.52 -6.52 -14.04
N ALA A 255 1.63 -7.74 -13.51
CA ALA A 255 0.65 -8.80 -13.76
C ALA A 255 -0.68 -8.54 -13.04
N ALA A 256 -0.62 -8.07 -11.79
CA ALA A 256 -1.80 -7.75 -10.99
C ALA A 256 -2.51 -6.45 -11.43
N LEU A 257 -1.80 -5.54 -12.09
CA LEU A 257 -2.30 -4.22 -12.50
C LEU A 257 -2.01 -3.97 -13.99
N PRO A 258 -2.65 -4.71 -14.92
CA PRO A 258 -2.27 -4.76 -16.33
C PRO A 258 -2.45 -3.44 -17.09
N HIS A 259 -3.26 -2.52 -16.56
CA HIS A 259 -3.54 -1.22 -17.15
C HIS A 259 -2.90 -0.05 -16.39
N THR A 260 -2.02 -0.34 -15.43
CA THR A 260 -1.42 0.66 -14.55
C THR A 260 0.06 0.86 -14.88
N LYS A 261 0.48 2.12 -15.02
CA LYS A 261 1.90 2.48 -15.04
C LYS A 261 2.46 2.39 -13.63
N ILE A 262 3.42 1.50 -13.42
CA ILE A 262 4.01 1.22 -12.11
C ILE A 262 5.44 1.74 -12.04
N LYS A 263 5.76 2.47 -10.98
CA LYS A 263 7.11 2.94 -10.67
C LYS A 263 7.48 2.61 -9.23
N ILE A 264 8.57 1.88 -9.05
CA ILE A 264 9.18 1.68 -7.72
C ILE A 264 10.32 2.68 -7.57
N LEU A 265 10.21 3.57 -6.60
CA LEU A 265 11.24 4.56 -6.27
C LEU A 265 12.09 4.07 -5.10
N LYS A 266 13.41 4.20 -5.22
CA LYS A 266 14.35 4.00 -4.11
C LYS A 266 14.79 5.37 -3.61
N ILE A 267 14.45 5.69 -2.37
CA ILE A 267 14.61 7.05 -1.83
C ILE A 267 15.17 6.96 -0.41
N PRO A 268 16.11 7.83 0.02
CA PRO A 268 16.45 7.90 1.43
C PRO A 268 15.29 8.50 2.24
N TYR A 269 15.04 8.03 3.45
CA TYR A 269 13.88 8.44 4.27
C TYR A 269 13.75 9.97 4.40
N HIS A 270 14.87 10.68 4.60
CA HIS A 270 14.87 12.14 4.74
C HIS A 270 14.48 12.91 3.46
N ALA A 271 14.33 12.25 2.32
CA ALA A 271 13.97 12.85 1.03
C ALA A 271 12.60 12.37 0.49
N THR A 272 11.83 11.62 1.27
CA THR A 272 10.51 11.10 0.85
C THR A 272 9.50 12.22 0.61
N TRP A 273 9.53 13.28 1.41
CA TRP A 273 8.69 14.47 1.24
C TRP A 273 8.92 15.22 -0.08
N ARG A 274 10.06 14.99 -0.76
CA ARG A 274 10.36 15.59 -2.08
C ARG A 274 9.79 14.79 -3.25
N GLN A 275 9.14 13.67 -2.99
CA GLN A 275 8.59 12.80 -4.02
C GLN A 275 7.13 13.15 -4.23
N TYR A 276 6.74 13.30 -5.49
CA TYR A 276 5.41 13.67 -5.93
C TYR A 276 5.01 12.80 -7.12
N LEU A 277 3.71 12.64 -7.33
CA LEU A 277 3.21 12.16 -8.62
C LEU A 277 3.35 13.28 -9.64
N THR A 278 4.19 13.10 -10.64
CA THR A 278 4.32 14.07 -11.74
C THR A 278 3.48 13.64 -12.94
N ASP A 279 3.07 14.58 -13.77
CA ASP A 279 2.44 14.26 -15.07
C ASP A 279 3.40 13.55 -16.04
N LYS A 280 4.69 13.42 -15.71
CA LYS A 280 5.63 12.56 -16.47
C LYS A 280 5.60 11.11 -16.01
N ASP A 281 5.05 10.87 -14.83
CA ASP A 281 4.67 9.53 -14.40
C ASP A 281 3.33 9.12 -15.05
N VAL A 282 2.69 10.03 -15.84
CA VAL A 282 1.42 9.88 -16.60
C VAL A 282 1.61 9.45 -18.06
#